data_AF-A0AAF0P842-F1
#
_entry.id   AF-A0AAF0P842-F1
#
_cell.length_a   1.000
_cell.length_b   1.000
_cell.length_c   1.000
_cell.angle_alpha   90.00
_cell.angle_beta   90.00
_cell.angle_gamma   90.00
#
_symmetry.space_group_name_H-M   'P 1'
#
loop_
_entity.id
_entity.type
_entity.pdbx_description
1 polymer ?
#
loop_
_entity_poly.entity_id
_entity_poly.type
_entity_poly.pdbx_seq_one_letter_code
_entity_poly.pdbx_strand_id
1 'polypeptide(L)'
;MKKAFFGEGKNDSEFIEIFVEEHIDNVKFDRLDIEDINKEAVVPRESSKIRDFKEQWNPYDILIKSEGGEDKLKTGFSTLLLGLTKLPFDYYLLVDMDGGEIDDVESELNDRIHSIHNNNNIEISQNGRKDTYEHFVIQSFSVISHETITDNFEVVAFKEDLEEEAGIPDGVEEVETIRDSLADFVQKNSVYQPFLDCCFS
;
A
#
# COMPACT_ATOMS: atom_id res chain seq x y z
N MET A 1 11.66 -3.92 11.91
CA MET A 1 10.78 -2.74 12.08
C MET A 1 9.40 -3.14 11.58
N LYS A 2 8.33 -2.68 12.22
CA LYS A 2 6.97 -3.00 11.73
C LYS A 2 6.71 -2.27 10.41
N LYS A 3 5.92 -2.88 9.53
CA LYS A 3 5.56 -2.33 8.21
C LYS A 3 4.06 -2.43 7.95
N ALA A 4 3.48 -1.47 7.25
CA ALA A 4 2.08 -1.51 6.83
C ALA A 4 1.96 -1.28 5.31
N PHE A 5 1.25 -2.17 4.62
CA PHE A 5 0.95 -2.03 3.19
C PHE A 5 -0.53 -1.72 3.02
N PHE A 6 -0.84 -0.67 2.27
CA PHE A 6 -2.18 -0.23 1.93
C PHE A 6 -2.37 -0.40 0.43
N GLY A 7 -3.26 -1.28 0.01
CA GLY A 7 -3.57 -1.55 -1.40
C GLY A 7 -5.05 -1.34 -1.72
N GLU A 8 -5.36 -1.34 -3.01
CA GLU A 8 -6.68 -1.06 -3.53
C GLU A 8 -7.62 -2.24 -3.28
N GLY A 9 -7.25 -3.41 -3.77
CA GLY A 9 -8.06 -4.62 -3.80
C GLY A 9 -7.42 -5.79 -3.08
N LYS A 10 -8.12 -6.93 -3.11
CA LYS A 10 -7.63 -8.17 -2.49
C LYS A 10 -6.41 -8.73 -3.20
N ASN A 11 -6.24 -8.45 -4.48
CA ASN A 11 -5.11 -8.95 -5.25
C ASN A 11 -3.80 -8.27 -4.80
N ASP A 12 -3.85 -6.98 -4.40
CA ASP A 12 -2.71 -6.32 -3.75
C ASP A 12 -2.34 -7.01 -2.43
N SER A 13 -3.35 -7.28 -1.59
CA SER A 13 -3.09 -7.91 -0.30
C SER A 13 -2.60 -9.34 -0.44
N GLU A 14 -3.09 -10.06 -1.45
CA GLU A 14 -2.61 -11.38 -1.85
C GLU A 14 -1.16 -11.33 -2.38
N PHE A 15 -0.83 -10.35 -3.23
CA PHE A 15 0.51 -10.14 -3.75
C PHE A 15 1.54 -9.95 -2.63
N ILE A 16 1.23 -9.09 -1.63
CA ILE A 16 2.12 -8.90 -0.47
C ILE A 16 2.21 -10.18 0.38
N GLU A 17 1.10 -10.87 0.58
CA GLU A 17 1.06 -12.13 1.33
C GLU A 17 1.98 -13.17 0.69
N ILE A 18 1.82 -13.44 -0.60
CA ILE A 18 2.66 -14.39 -1.34
C ILE A 18 4.13 -13.95 -1.29
N PHE A 19 4.42 -12.67 -1.53
CA PHE A 19 5.79 -12.17 -1.50
C PHE A 19 6.46 -12.44 -0.15
N VAL A 20 5.76 -12.18 0.96
CA VAL A 20 6.27 -12.41 2.31
C VAL A 20 6.45 -13.90 2.58
N GLU A 21 5.47 -14.72 2.22
CA GLU A 21 5.52 -16.18 2.43
C GLU A 21 6.65 -16.86 1.67
N GLU A 22 6.94 -16.39 0.44
CA GLU A 22 7.94 -17.03 -0.43
C GLU A 22 9.36 -16.50 -0.24
N HIS A 23 9.51 -15.27 0.23
CA HIS A 23 10.81 -14.60 0.21
C HIS A 23 11.32 -14.09 1.57
N ILE A 24 10.45 -13.97 2.57
CA ILE A 24 10.81 -13.33 3.84
C ILE A 24 10.69 -14.31 5.00
N ASP A 25 11.83 -14.89 5.38
CA ASP A 25 11.90 -15.86 6.48
C ASP A 25 11.50 -15.25 7.84
N ASN A 26 10.73 -16.01 8.62
CA ASN A 26 10.38 -15.71 10.02
C ASN A 26 9.60 -14.42 10.26
N VAL A 27 8.93 -13.88 9.23
CA VAL A 27 8.07 -12.72 9.36
C VAL A 27 6.62 -13.14 9.57
N LYS A 28 5.92 -12.45 10.46
CA LYS A 28 4.48 -12.65 10.69
C LYS A 28 3.71 -11.46 10.14
N PHE A 29 2.71 -11.73 9.31
CA PHE A 29 1.81 -10.70 8.81
C PHE A 29 0.39 -10.91 9.32
N ASP A 30 -0.37 -9.82 9.36
CA ASP A 30 -1.80 -9.82 9.63
C ASP A 30 -2.49 -9.07 8.49
N ARG A 31 -3.66 -9.55 8.08
CA ARG A 31 -4.40 -9.03 6.92
C ARG A 31 -5.71 -8.40 7.35
N LEU A 32 -6.12 -7.36 6.62
CA LEU A 32 -7.38 -6.66 6.78
C LEU A 32 -7.94 -6.24 5.42
N ASP A 33 -8.81 -7.06 4.84
CA ASP A 33 -9.52 -6.69 3.62
C ASP A 33 -10.87 -6.06 3.98
N ILE A 34 -11.02 -4.76 3.69
CA ILE A 34 -12.22 -3.99 4.06
C ILE A 34 -13.48 -4.51 3.36
N GLU A 35 -13.34 -5.09 2.17
CA GLU A 35 -14.44 -5.68 1.40
C GLU A 35 -15.15 -6.84 2.12
N ASP A 36 -14.43 -7.56 2.98
CA ASP A 36 -14.99 -8.68 3.75
C ASP A 36 -15.66 -8.25 5.06
N ILE A 37 -15.66 -6.96 5.34
CA ILE A 37 -16.18 -6.39 6.59
C ILE A 37 -17.51 -5.69 6.32
N ASN A 38 -18.49 -5.98 7.17
CA ASN A 38 -19.75 -5.22 7.19
C ASN A 38 -19.47 -3.72 7.36
N LYS A 39 -20.05 -2.88 6.49
CA LYS A 39 -19.81 -1.42 6.44
C LYS A 39 -19.83 -0.72 7.81
N GLU A 40 -20.75 -1.11 8.70
CA GLU A 40 -20.89 -0.52 10.04
C GLU A 40 -19.71 -0.85 10.98
N ALA A 41 -18.97 -1.92 10.70
CA ALA A 41 -17.83 -2.39 11.49
C ALA A 41 -16.47 -1.96 10.94
N VAL A 42 -16.41 -1.33 9.76
CA VAL A 42 -15.16 -0.94 9.07
C VAL A 42 -14.32 -0.01 9.94
N VAL A 43 -14.83 1.19 10.25
CA VAL A 43 -14.06 2.22 10.98
C VAL A 43 -13.60 1.73 12.37
N PRO A 44 -14.46 1.10 13.20
CA PRO A 44 -14.01 0.57 14.49
C PRO A 44 -12.95 -0.53 14.38
N ARG A 45 -13.06 -1.42 13.38
CA ARG A 45 -12.10 -2.52 13.19
C ARG A 45 -10.77 -2.03 12.68
N GLU A 46 -10.78 -1.17 11.66
CA GLU A 46 -9.58 -0.55 11.10
C GLU A 46 -8.82 0.24 12.16
N SER A 47 -9.51 1.13 12.89
CA SER A 47 -8.90 1.92 13.96
C SER A 47 -8.31 1.03 15.06
N SER A 48 -8.98 -0.07 15.40
CA SER A 48 -8.46 -1.02 16.39
C SER A 48 -7.28 -1.80 15.86
N LYS A 49 -7.33 -2.28 14.61
CA LYS A 49 -6.25 -3.04 13.97
C LYS A 49 -4.96 -2.23 13.90
N ILE A 50 -5.02 -0.99 13.41
CA ILE A 50 -3.84 -0.09 13.32
C ILE A 50 -3.31 0.24 14.73
N ARG A 51 -4.21 0.55 15.67
CA ARG A 51 -3.83 0.82 17.06
C ARG A 51 -3.20 -0.39 17.74
N ASP A 52 -3.69 -1.59 17.49
CA ASP A 52 -3.17 -2.80 18.12
C ASP A 52 -1.86 -3.22 17.43
N PHE A 53 -1.72 -2.97 16.13
CA PHE A 53 -0.50 -3.27 15.37
C PHE A 53 0.72 -2.51 15.86
N LYS A 54 0.59 -1.22 16.21
CA LYS A 54 1.71 -0.43 16.75
C LYS A 54 2.22 -0.91 18.12
N GLU A 55 1.46 -1.74 18.83
CA GLU A 55 1.82 -2.16 20.17
C GLU A 55 2.95 -3.21 20.15
N GLN A 56 3.89 -3.10 21.10
CA GLN A 56 5.03 -4.01 21.19
C GLN A 56 4.65 -5.48 21.45
N TRP A 57 3.50 -5.71 22.10
CA TRP A 57 3.01 -7.05 22.38
C TRP A 57 2.37 -7.72 21.16
N ASN A 58 2.04 -6.94 20.12
CA ASN A 58 1.44 -7.48 18.91
C ASN A 58 2.50 -8.29 18.14
N PRO A 59 2.24 -9.57 17.84
CA PRO A 59 3.25 -10.50 17.33
C PRO A 59 3.52 -10.34 15.82
N TYR A 60 2.80 -9.47 15.12
CA TYR A 60 2.92 -9.27 13.70
C TYR A 60 3.94 -8.16 13.39
N ASP A 61 4.75 -8.42 12.38
CA ASP A 61 5.74 -7.51 11.81
C ASP A 61 5.15 -6.71 10.65
N ILE A 62 4.15 -7.27 9.96
CA ILE A 62 3.51 -6.65 8.79
C ILE A 62 1.99 -6.57 9.01
N LEU A 63 1.41 -5.43 8.63
CA LEU A 63 -0.02 -5.26 8.44
C LEU A 63 -0.31 -5.06 6.95
N ILE A 64 -1.14 -5.89 6.36
CA ILE A 64 -1.58 -5.77 4.97
C ILE A 64 -3.04 -5.33 4.99
N LYS A 65 -3.37 -4.25 4.31
CA LYS A 65 -4.73 -3.71 4.26
C LYS A 65 -5.16 -3.46 2.83
N SER A 66 -6.32 -4.00 2.46
CA SER A 66 -7.03 -3.68 1.22
C SER A 66 -8.26 -2.82 1.50
N GLU A 67 -8.48 -1.77 0.72
CA GLU A 67 -9.54 -0.78 0.94
C GLU A 67 -10.83 -1.04 0.13
N GLY A 68 -10.77 -1.95 -0.83
CA GLY A 68 -11.87 -2.32 -1.72
C GLY A 68 -12.10 -1.34 -2.87
N GLY A 69 -11.01 -0.89 -3.49
CA GLY A 69 -10.95 -0.05 -4.68
C GLY A 69 -10.16 1.25 -4.48
N GLU A 70 -9.56 1.72 -5.56
CA GLU A 70 -8.78 2.96 -5.69
C GLU A 70 -9.33 4.16 -4.92
N ASP A 71 -10.59 4.54 -5.20
CA ASP A 71 -11.24 5.71 -4.59
C ASP A 71 -11.33 5.59 -3.05
N LYS A 72 -11.55 4.36 -2.56
CA LYS A 72 -11.60 4.09 -1.12
C LYS A 72 -10.21 4.08 -0.52
N LEU A 73 -9.20 3.56 -1.23
CA LEU A 73 -7.80 3.62 -0.82
C LEU A 73 -7.35 5.05 -0.64
N LYS A 74 -7.50 5.88 -1.67
CA LYS A 74 -7.08 7.30 -1.65
C LYS A 74 -7.80 8.05 -0.52
N THR A 75 -9.09 7.80 -0.32
CA THR A 75 -9.87 8.42 0.77
C THR A 75 -9.45 7.92 2.16
N GLY A 76 -9.32 6.61 2.33
CA GLY A 76 -8.95 5.95 3.59
C GLY A 76 -7.55 6.33 4.03
N PHE A 77 -6.58 6.20 3.13
CA PHE A 77 -5.19 6.60 3.34
C PHE A 77 -5.08 8.08 3.69
N SER A 78 -5.73 8.98 2.93
CA SER A 78 -5.73 10.41 3.22
C SER A 78 -6.33 10.73 4.58
N THR A 79 -7.36 9.99 5.01
CA THR A 79 -7.99 10.13 6.34
C THR A 79 -7.02 9.71 7.44
N LEU A 80 -6.26 8.64 7.24
CA LEU A 80 -5.32 8.08 8.21
C LEU A 80 -3.98 8.81 8.26
N LEU A 81 -3.59 9.54 7.23
CA LEU A 81 -2.24 10.06 7.02
C LEU A 81 -1.61 10.70 8.28
N LEU A 82 -2.30 11.65 8.91
CA LEU A 82 -1.83 12.30 10.16
C LEU A 82 -1.70 11.36 11.36
N GLY A 83 -2.49 10.30 11.37
CA GLY A 83 -2.39 9.24 12.36
C GLY A 83 -1.14 8.42 12.11
N LEU A 84 -0.89 8.04 10.85
CA LEU A 84 0.25 7.25 10.43
C LEU A 84 1.59 7.93 10.75
N THR A 85 1.71 9.25 10.54
CA THR A 85 2.94 10.01 10.84
C THR A 85 3.37 10.00 12.31
N LYS A 86 2.54 9.47 13.21
CA LYS A 86 2.80 9.36 14.65
C LYS A 86 3.09 7.92 15.08
N LEU A 87 3.12 6.98 14.14
CA LEU A 87 3.27 5.56 14.41
C LEU A 87 4.71 5.11 14.16
N PRO A 88 5.24 4.18 14.95
CA PRO A 88 6.63 3.73 14.84
C PRO A 88 6.78 2.59 13.83
N PHE A 89 6.21 2.74 12.63
CA PHE A 89 6.30 1.76 11.55
C PHE A 89 6.36 2.43 10.18
N ASP A 90 7.03 1.78 9.23
CA ASP A 90 7.05 2.23 7.85
C ASP A 90 5.72 1.88 7.19
N TYR A 91 5.25 2.72 6.28
CA TYR A 91 4.04 2.44 5.52
C TYR A 91 4.23 2.66 4.03
N TYR A 92 3.56 1.80 3.26
CA TYR A 92 3.67 1.67 1.82
C TYR A 92 2.28 1.75 1.22
N LEU A 93 2.14 2.47 0.12
CA LEU A 93 0.92 2.56 -0.64
C LEU A 93 1.11 1.82 -1.97
N LEU A 94 0.28 0.82 -2.24
CA LEU A 94 0.20 0.13 -3.53
C LEU A 94 -0.94 0.78 -4.31
N VAL A 95 -0.64 1.22 -5.52
CA VAL A 95 -1.60 1.85 -6.43
C VAL A 95 -1.37 1.37 -7.84
N ASP A 96 -2.42 1.45 -8.65
CA ASP A 96 -2.31 1.28 -10.10
C ASP A 96 -2.20 2.65 -10.76
N MET A 97 -1.38 2.76 -11.82
CA MET A 97 -1.29 3.99 -12.63
C MET A 97 -2.18 3.96 -13.86
N ASP A 98 -2.69 2.79 -14.28
CA ASP A 98 -3.52 2.60 -15.47
C ASP A 98 -2.91 3.27 -16.73
N GLY A 99 -1.60 3.11 -16.92
CA GLY A 99 -0.81 3.71 -17.99
C GLY A 99 -0.50 5.21 -17.80
N GLY A 100 -0.86 5.79 -16.66
CA GLY A 100 -0.60 7.17 -16.26
C GLY A 100 0.79 7.42 -15.67
N GLU A 101 0.97 8.58 -15.02
CA GLU A 101 2.23 8.97 -14.38
C GLU A 101 2.08 9.08 -12.86
N ILE A 102 3.20 8.88 -12.13
CA ILE A 102 3.22 9.02 -10.67
C ILE A 102 2.81 10.43 -10.18
N ASP A 103 2.96 11.44 -11.04
CA ASP A 103 2.56 12.81 -10.77
C ASP A 103 1.02 12.93 -10.70
N ASP A 104 0.28 12.09 -11.45
CA ASP A 104 -1.18 12.01 -11.38
C ASP A 104 -1.62 11.44 -10.01
N VAL A 105 -0.95 10.37 -9.55
CA VAL A 105 -1.16 9.79 -8.22
C VAL A 105 -0.93 10.82 -7.12
N GLU A 106 0.16 11.59 -7.19
CA GLU A 106 0.45 12.67 -6.25
C GLU A 106 -0.66 13.73 -6.23
N SER A 107 -1.08 14.19 -7.41
CA SER A 107 -2.12 15.22 -7.55
C SER A 107 -3.42 14.76 -6.93
N GLU A 108 -3.85 13.53 -7.20
CA GLU A 108 -5.11 13.00 -6.70
C GLU A 108 -5.10 12.76 -5.19
N LEU A 109 -3.99 12.26 -4.64
CA LEU A 109 -3.81 12.15 -3.20
C LEU A 109 -3.83 13.53 -2.54
N ASN A 110 -3.12 14.52 -3.08
CA ASN A 110 -3.15 15.89 -2.56
C ASN A 110 -4.56 16.51 -2.61
N ASP A 111 -5.31 16.30 -3.69
CA ASP A 111 -6.69 16.73 -3.79
C ASP A 111 -7.56 16.13 -2.68
N ARG A 112 -7.37 14.84 -2.36
CA ARG A 112 -8.10 14.18 -1.25
C ARG A 112 -7.63 14.66 0.12
N ILE A 113 -6.33 14.80 0.33
CA ILE A 113 -5.75 15.32 1.57
C ILE A 113 -6.26 16.73 1.85
N HIS A 114 -6.23 17.63 0.87
CA HIS A 114 -6.73 18.99 1.01
C HIS A 114 -8.23 19.04 1.29
N SER A 115 -9.02 18.19 0.65
CA SER A 115 -10.46 18.07 0.91
C SER A 115 -10.75 17.65 2.36
N ILE A 116 -10.01 16.68 2.89
CA ILE A 116 -10.21 16.12 4.23
C ILE A 116 -9.61 17.03 5.33
N HIS A 117 -8.44 17.60 5.08
CA HIS A 117 -7.62 18.30 6.08
C HIS A 117 -7.50 19.81 5.83
N ASN A 118 -8.51 20.42 5.21
CA ASN A 118 -8.54 21.81 4.70
C ASN A 118 -8.02 22.93 5.65
N ASN A 119 -7.79 22.65 6.93
CA ASN A 119 -7.26 23.60 7.93
C ASN A 119 -5.84 23.28 8.46
N ASN A 120 -5.25 22.13 8.09
CA ASN A 120 -4.01 21.64 8.71
C ASN A 120 -2.76 21.89 7.84
N ASN A 121 -2.90 22.52 6.67
CA ASN A 121 -1.83 22.74 5.68
C ASN A 121 -0.98 21.47 5.49
N ILE A 122 -1.66 20.40 5.06
CA ILE A 122 -1.05 19.10 4.81
C ILE A 122 -1.03 18.86 3.32
N GLU A 123 0.12 18.40 2.85
CA GLU A 123 0.35 17.93 1.50
C GLU A 123 1.36 16.79 1.54
N ILE A 124 1.42 16.04 0.45
CA ILE A 124 2.52 15.14 0.15
C ILE A 124 3.33 15.70 -1.00
N SER A 125 4.64 15.40 -1.02
CA SER A 125 5.49 15.75 -2.15
C SER A 125 6.56 14.71 -2.40
N GLN A 126 6.85 14.43 -3.67
CA GLN A 126 7.93 13.52 -4.06
C GLN A 126 9.28 13.94 -3.45
N ASN A 127 10.01 13.03 -2.83
CA ASN A 127 11.24 13.36 -2.07
C ASN A 127 12.52 12.66 -2.56
N GLY A 128 12.76 12.75 -3.88
CA GLY A 128 14.10 12.55 -4.46
C GLY A 128 14.48 11.11 -4.81
N ARG A 129 13.82 10.08 -4.25
CA ARG A 129 13.94 8.70 -4.74
C ARG A 129 12.83 8.42 -5.75
N LYS A 130 13.20 8.10 -6.99
CA LYS A 130 12.32 7.60 -8.05
C LYS A 130 13.02 6.48 -8.78
N ASP A 131 12.57 5.25 -8.54
CA ASP A 131 13.12 4.06 -9.18
C ASP A 131 12.07 3.50 -10.14
N THR A 132 12.39 3.41 -11.43
CA THR A 132 11.48 2.88 -12.45
C THR A 132 11.94 1.49 -12.86
N TYR A 133 11.06 0.50 -12.69
CA TYR A 133 11.27 -0.88 -13.06
C TYR A 133 10.41 -1.27 -14.26
N GLU A 134 10.44 -2.54 -14.65
CA GLU A 134 9.66 -3.03 -15.79
C GLU A 134 8.15 -2.88 -15.53
N HIS A 135 7.68 -3.32 -14.36
CA HIS A 135 6.26 -3.46 -14.01
C HIS A 135 5.72 -2.35 -13.10
N PHE A 136 6.59 -1.59 -12.43
CA PHE A 136 6.18 -0.57 -11.47
C PHE A 136 7.20 0.54 -11.30
N VAL A 137 6.76 1.62 -10.67
CA VAL A 137 7.57 2.74 -10.19
C VAL A 137 7.53 2.74 -8.66
N ILE A 138 8.70 2.89 -8.05
CA ILE A 138 8.82 3.20 -6.63
C ILE A 138 9.11 4.69 -6.49
N GLN A 139 8.27 5.37 -5.71
CA GLN A 139 8.44 6.78 -5.42
C GLN A 139 8.33 7.02 -3.92
N SER A 140 9.35 7.65 -3.35
CA SER A 140 9.27 8.11 -1.97
C SER A 140 8.58 9.48 -1.92
N PHE A 141 7.71 9.66 -0.93
CA PHE A 141 6.97 10.89 -0.66
C PHE A 141 7.25 11.38 0.74
N SER A 142 7.39 12.70 0.90
CA SER A 142 7.37 13.37 2.19
C SER A 142 5.95 13.80 2.53
N VAL A 143 5.54 13.59 3.77
CA VAL A 143 4.36 14.23 4.35
C VAL A 143 4.78 15.58 4.92
N ILE A 144 4.20 16.66 4.43
CA ILE A 144 4.50 18.02 4.84
C ILE A 144 3.30 18.55 5.62
N SER A 145 3.53 19.01 6.85
CA SER A 145 2.54 19.72 7.65
C SER A 145 3.13 21.04 8.14
N HIS A 146 2.41 22.14 7.89
CA HIS A 146 2.86 23.49 8.25
C HIS A 146 4.29 23.81 7.77
N GLU A 147 4.59 23.50 6.49
CA GLU A 147 5.90 23.72 5.85
C GLU A 147 7.06 22.90 6.45
N THR A 148 6.76 21.89 7.27
CA THR A 148 7.76 20.98 7.84
C THR A 148 7.50 19.55 7.40
N ILE A 149 8.56 18.85 7.00
CA ILE A 149 8.49 17.41 6.75
C ILE A 149 8.25 16.71 8.08
N THR A 150 7.10 16.05 8.20
CA THR A 150 6.71 15.32 9.41
C THR A 150 7.02 13.84 9.32
N ASP A 151 6.98 13.28 8.11
CA ASP A 151 7.28 11.87 7.87
C ASP A 151 7.60 11.61 6.39
N ASN A 152 7.99 10.39 6.05
CA ASN A 152 8.10 9.90 4.68
C ASN A 152 7.43 8.54 4.52
N PHE A 153 6.98 8.25 3.31
CA PHE A 153 6.44 6.95 2.95
C PHE A 153 6.78 6.60 1.52
N GLU A 154 6.56 5.36 1.13
CA GLU A 154 6.84 4.89 -0.23
C GLU A 154 5.55 4.50 -0.94
N VAL A 155 5.47 4.84 -2.21
CA VAL A 155 4.42 4.39 -3.13
C VAL A 155 5.05 3.38 -4.08
N VAL A 156 4.44 2.22 -4.20
CA VAL A 156 4.69 1.25 -5.26
C VAL A 156 3.52 1.38 -6.24
N ALA A 157 3.80 1.95 -7.41
CA ALA A 157 2.80 2.23 -8.42
C ALA A 157 2.98 1.28 -9.61
N PHE A 158 2.06 0.33 -9.80
CA PHE A 158 2.05 -0.55 -10.97
C PHE A 158 1.78 0.29 -12.23
N LYS A 159 2.43 -0.05 -13.34
CA LYS A 159 2.32 0.77 -14.56
C LYS A 159 0.96 0.61 -15.21
N GLU A 160 0.55 -0.63 -15.39
CA GLU A 160 -0.85 -1.00 -15.59
C GLU A 160 -1.44 -1.44 -14.25
N ASP A 161 -2.63 -2.02 -14.24
CA ASP A 161 -3.14 -2.68 -13.03
C ASP A 161 -2.32 -3.93 -12.66
N LEU A 162 -2.33 -4.31 -11.38
CA LEU A 162 -1.60 -5.49 -10.89
C LEU A 162 -2.00 -6.76 -11.66
N GLU A 163 -3.27 -6.88 -12.02
CA GLU A 163 -3.81 -8.01 -12.77
C GLU A 163 -3.16 -8.15 -14.14
N GLU A 164 -3.05 -7.07 -14.92
CA GLU A 164 -2.40 -7.03 -16.22
C GLU A 164 -0.90 -7.33 -16.09
N GLU A 165 -0.22 -6.72 -15.11
CA GLU A 165 1.21 -6.94 -14.87
C GLU A 165 1.53 -8.40 -14.47
N ALA A 166 0.65 -9.01 -13.68
CA ALA A 166 0.71 -10.41 -13.28
C ALA A 166 0.22 -11.37 -14.37
N GLY A 167 -0.44 -10.88 -15.42
CA GLY A 167 -1.03 -11.69 -16.49
C GLY A 167 -2.25 -12.48 -16.04
N ILE A 168 -2.99 -11.99 -15.05
CA ILE A 168 -4.27 -12.54 -14.61
C ILE A 168 -5.29 -12.31 -15.74
N PRO A 169 -5.93 -13.36 -16.29
CA PRO A 169 -6.87 -13.16 -17.38
C PRO A 169 -8.14 -12.43 -16.95
N ASP A 170 -8.64 -11.53 -17.81
CA ASP A 170 -9.88 -10.79 -17.58
C ASP A 170 -11.07 -11.69 -17.18
N GLY A 171 -11.76 -11.31 -16.11
CA GLY A 171 -12.98 -11.98 -15.65
C GLY A 171 -12.73 -13.32 -14.96
N VAL A 172 -11.49 -13.66 -14.64
CA VAL A 172 -11.16 -14.78 -13.75
C VAL A 172 -11.46 -14.39 -12.32
N GLU A 173 -12.35 -15.13 -11.67
CA GLU A 173 -12.64 -15.01 -10.22
C GLU A 173 -12.12 -16.23 -9.43
N GLU A 174 -11.47 -17.18 -10.11
CA GLU A 174 -10.95 -18.39 -9.47
C GLU A 174 -9.68 -18.07 -8.68
N VAL A 175 -9.80 -18.15 -7.36
CA VAL A 175 -8.74 -17.78 -6.40
C VAL A 175 -7.43 -18.53 -6.66
N GLU A 176 -7.49 -19.82 -7.01
CA GLU A 176 -6.27 -20.61 -7.31
C GLU A 176 -5.53 -20.07 -8.53
N THR A 177 -6.26 -19.75 -9.61
CA THR A 177 -5.67 -19.20 -10.84
C THR A 177 -5.05 -17.82 -10.61
N ILE A 178 -5.72 -16.96 -9.82
CA ILE A 178 -5.18 -15.64 -9.43
C ILE A 178 -3.91 -15.82 -8.60
N ARG A 179 -3.95 -16.67 -7.58
CA ARG A 179 -2.82 -16.91 -6.69
C ARG A 179 -1.61 -17.49 -7.43
N ASP A 180 -1.82 -18.43 -8.36
CA ASP A 180 -0.75 -18.99 -9.19
C ASP A 180 -0.11 -17.92 -10.09
N SER A 181 -0.92 -17.04 -10.68
CA SER A 181 -0.42 -15.94 -11.53
C SER A 181 0.40 -14.93 -10.71
N LEU A 182 -0.07 -14.58 -9.51
CA LEU A 182 0.67 -13.70 -8.60
C LEU A 182 1.96 -14.37 -8.09
N ALA A 183 1.94 -15.67 -7.79
CA ALA A 183 3.12 -16.44 -7.41
C ALA A 183 4.18 -16.43 -8.53
N ASP A 184 3.78 -16.68 -9.77
CA ASP A 184 4.67 -16.57 -10.92
C ASP A 184 5.21 -15.13 -11.10
N PHE A 185 4.38 -14.12 -10.83
CA PHE A 185 4.74 -12.71 -10.92
C PHE A 185 5.79 -12.29 -9.88
N VAL A 186 5.61 -12.65 -8.60
CA VAL A 186 6.57 -12.28 -7.53
C VAL A 186 7.94 -12.91 -7.75
N GLN A 187 8.00 -14.07 -8.40
CA GLN A 187 9.25 -14.77 -8.73
C GLN A 187 10.02 -14.13 -9.90
N LYS A 188 9.41 -13.23 -10.68
CA LYS A 188 10.12 -12.51 -11.75
C LYS A 188 11.22 -11.66 -11.10
N ASN A 189 12.48 -11.82 -11.53
CA ASN A 189 13.59 -11.00 -11.01
C ASN A 189 13.36 -9.49 -11.15
N SER A 190 12.60 -9.06 -12.17
CA SER A 190 12.19 -7.68 -12.40
C SER A 190 11.19 -7.14 -11.36
N VAL A 191 10.62 -8.03 -10.54
CA VAL A 191 9.69 -7.74 -9.44
C VAL A 191 10.35 -8.03 -8.10
N TYR A 192 10.88 -9.25 -7.92
CA TYR A 192 11.46 -9.74 -6.68
C TYR A 192 12.51 -8.79 -6.08
N GLN A 193 13.61 -8.57 -6.80
CA GLN A 193 14.74 -7.83 -6.26
C GLN A 193 14.38 -6.36 -5.99
N PRO A 194 13.73 -5.63 -6.92
CA PRO A 194 13.30 -4.27 -6.65
C PRO A 194 12.36 -4.14 -5.46
N PHE A 195 11.40 -5.05 -5.31
CA PHE A 195 10.44 -5.00 -4.21
C PHE A 195 11.10 -5.35 -2.87
N LEU A 196 12.03 -6.32 -2.86
CA LEU A 196 12.84 -6.65 -1.68
C LEU A 196 13.71 -5.47 -1.23
N ASP A 197 14.40 -4.84 -2.18
CA ASP A 197 15.31 -3.70 -1.93
C ASP A 197 14.56 -2.48 -1.37
N CYS A 198 13.31 -2.31 -1.79
CA CYS A 198 12.47 -1.20 -1.36
C CYS A 198 11.78 -1.47 -0.03
N CYS A 199 11.03 -2.57 0.04
CA CYS A 199 10.03 -2.78 1.08
C CYS A 199 10.56 -3.58 2.26
N PHE A 200 11.69 -4.28 2.12
CA PHE A 200 12.13 -5.28 3.10
C PHE A 200 13.62 -5.21 3.49
N SER A 201 14.39 -4.30 2.88
CA SER A 201 15.81 -4.11 3.18
C SER A 201 16.09 -3.20 4.38
#